data_AF-Q936G6-F1
#
_entry.id   AF-Q936G6-F1
#
_cell.length_a   1.000
_cell.length_b   1.000
_cell.length_c   1.000
_cell.angle_alpha   90.00
_cell.angle_beta   90.00
_cell.angle_gamma   90.00
#
_symmetry.space_group_name_H-M   'P 1'
#
loop_
_entity.id
_entity.type
_entity.pdbx_description
1 polymer ?
#
loop_
_entity_poly.entity_id
_entity_poly.type
_entity_poly.pdbx_seq_one_letter_code
_entity_poly.pdbx_strand_id
1 'polypeptide(L)'
;MIKKISLQNIATYRNYVEIKPKKINFIYGSHESTSVTSNKIAIIDDPISSLDSNVLFIVSTLVKNLINDCRNNKNRIQQVFNLTHNIYFHKEITFLGSRERFSLNEVMYGIIRKKDNISYFNTYENNAIKSSYQLMWKELNSEEMSPITSFNTMRRIL
;
A
#
# COMPACT_ATOMS: atom_id res chain seq x y z
N MET A 1 1.93 -1.51 14.57
CA MET A 1 2.89 -0.39 14.77
C MET A 1 4.32 -0.91 14.79
N ILE A 2 5.11 -0.55 13.77
CA ILE A 2 6.53 -0.91 13.65
C ILE A 2 7.34 -0.17 14.73
N LYS A 3 8.06 -0.91 15.57
CA LYS A 3 8.89 -0.34 16.66
C LYS A 3 10.35 -0.11 16.26
N LYS A 4 10.85 -0.89 15.30
CA LYS A 4 12.26 -0.95 14.93
C LYS A 4 12.39 -1.47 13.50
N ILE A 5 13.34 -0.89 12.76
CA ILE A 5 13.78 -1.37 11.45
C ILE A 5 15.26 -1.70 11.57
N SER A 6 15.62 -2.93 11.25
CA SER A 6 17.02 -3.36 11.20
C SER A 6 17.44 -3.58 9.74
N LEU A 7 18.52 -2.95 9.33
CA LEU A 7 19.10 -3.06 8.00
C LEU A 7 20.45 -3.77 8.11
N GLN A 8 20.67 -4.79 7.29
CA GLN A 8 21.92 -5.53 7.19
C GLN A 8 22.06 -6.09 5.77
N ASN A 9 23.29 -6.13 5.25
CA ASN A 9 23.60 -6.69 3.93
C ASN A 9 22.78 -6.08 2.78
N ILE A 10 22.52 -4.78 2.83
CA ILE A 10 21.93 -4.01 1.70
C ILE A 10 22.96 -3.05 1.11
N ALA A 11 22.74 -2.61 -0.14
CA ALA A 11 23.72 -1.84 -0.92
C ALA A 11 24.32 -0.64 -0.15
N THR A 12 23.48 0.08 0.60
CA THR A 12 23.88 1.26 1.39
C THR A 12 24.42 0.90 2.79
N TYR A 13 24.05 -0.25 3.34
CA TYR A 13 24.40 -0.65 4.71
C TYR A 13 24.89 -2.09 4.77
N ARG A 14 26.22 -2.26 4.74
CA ARG A 14 26.89 -3.57 4.92
C ARG A 14 26.87 -4.03 6.38
N ASN A 15 26.96 -3.07 7.32
CA ASN A 15 26.91 -3.34 8.76
C ASN A 15 25.48 -3.22 9.29
N TYR A 16 25.22 -3.85 10.45
CA TYR A 16 23.93 -3.76 11.12
C TYR A 16 23.60 -2.32 11.51
N VAL A 17 22.46 -1.82 11.03
CA VAL A 17 21.93 -0.51 11.40
C VAL A 17 20.53 -0.68 11.96
N GLU A 18 20.27 -0.05 13.11
CA GLU A 18 18.98 0.00 13.76
C GLU A 18 18.38 1.41 13.63
N ILE A 19 17.18 1.49 13.05
CA ILE A 19 16.39 2.71 12.95
C ILE A 19 15.15 2.54 13.83
N LYS A 20 14.91 3.51 14.72
CA LYS A 20 13.70 3.59 15.53
C LYS A 20 12.78 4.65 14.93
N PRO A 21 11.65 4.25 14.28
CA PRO A 21 10.71 5.21 13.74
C PRO A 21 10.12 6.09 14.85
N LYS A 22 10.05 7.40 14.62
CA LYS A 22 9.39 8.35 15.52
C LYS A 22 7.93 8.50 15.07
N LYS A 23 6.98 8.41 16.00
CA LYS A 23 5.58 8.74 15.71
C LYS A 23 5.48 10.25 15.43
N ILE A 24 4.86 10.61 14.32
CA ILE A 24 4.66 12.00 13.90
C ILE A 24 3.16 12.24 13.78
N ASN A 25 2.68 13.36 14.33
CA ASN A 25 1.27 13.75 14.20
C ASN A 25 1.02 14.61 12.95
N PHE A 26 2.03 15.36 12.51
CA PHE A 26 1.94 16.25 11.34
C PHE A 26 3.07 15.95 10.36
N ILE A 27 2.71 15.50 9.15
CA ILE A 27 3.71 15.24 8.11
C ILE A 27 4.20 16.55 7.47
N TYR A 28 3.29 17.51 7.29
CA TYR A 28 3.58 18.81 6.67
C TYR A 28 4.12 19.87 7.66
N GLY A 29 4.20 19.54 8.96
CA GLY A 29 4.54 20.49 10.02
C GLY A 29 3.31 21.19 10.62
N SER A 30 3.53 21.95 11.69
CA SER A 30 2.55 22.91 12.23
C SER A 30 2.59 24.22 11.43
N HIS A 31 1.62 25.11 11.63
CA HIS A 31 1.64 26.48 11.08
C HIS A 31 2.77 27.36 11.62
N GLU A 32 3.55 26.87 12.58
CA GLU A 32 4.67 27.58 13.18
C GLU A 32 5.98 27.17 12.51
N SER A 33 6.80 28.17 12.18
CA SER A 33 8.01 28.10 11.34
C SER A 33 9.19 27.33 11.92
N THR A 34 8.98 26.46 12.90
CA THR A 34 10.06 25.75 13.58
C THR A 34 9.85 24.24 13.49
N SER A 35 10.85 23.58 12.89
CA SER A 35 11.23 22.17 13.16
C SER A 35 10.76 21.02 12.26
N VAL A 36 10.44 21.21 10.97
CA VAL A 36 10.39 20.05 10.05
C VAL A 36 10.98 20.28 8.65
N THR A 37 12.22 20.76 8.61
CA THR A 37 13.01 20.94 7.37
C THR A 37 13.89 19.72 7.01
N SER A 38 13.75 18.58 7.68
CA SER A 38 14.51 17.37 7.30
C SER A 38 13.82 16.57 6.19
N ASN A 39 14.62 15.81 5.45
CA ASN A 39 14.11 14.78 4.55
C ASN A 39 13.40 13.68 5.34
N LYS A 40 12.28 13.18 4.82
CA LYS A 40 11.37 12.26 5.50
C LYS A 40 11.20 10.98 4.71
N ILE A 41 11.16 9.87 5.45
CA ILE A 41 10.61 8.60 4.99
C ILE A 41 9.31 8.39 5.78
N ALA A 42 8.18 8.32 5.08
CA ALA A 42 6.88 8.13 5.71
C ALA A 42 6.53 6.64 5.73
N ILE A 43 6.09 6.15 6.88
CA ILE A 43 5.57 4.79 7.04
C ILE A 43 4.13 4.90 7.52
N ILE A 44 3.20 4.42 6.71
CA ILE A 44 1.78 4.39 7.00
C ILE A 44 1.42 2.94 7.29
N ASP A 45 1.07 2.66 8.55
CA ASP A 45 0.74 1.32 9.05
C ASP A 45 -0.77 1.24 9.32
N ASP A 46 -1.45 0.57 8.39
CA ASP A 46 -2.87 0.24 8.40
C ASP A 46 -3.81 1.43 8.72
N PRO A 47 -3.89 2.41 7.81
CA PRO A 47 -4.53 3.70 8.08
C PRO A 47 -6.05 3.63 8.20
N ILE A 48 -6.65 2.49 7.83
CA ILE A 48 -8.09 2.28 7.88
C ILE A 48 -8.36 0.89 8.45
N SER A 49 -9.04 0.84 9.59
CA SER A 49 -9.57 -0.39 10.20
C SER A 49 -11.08 -0.56 10.00
N SER A 50 -11.76 0.41 9.39
CA SER A 50 -13.22 0.45 9.18
C SER A 50 -13.59 0.27 7.70
N LEU A 51 -14.83 -0.17 7.42
CA LEU A 51 -15.38 -0.33 6.08
C LEU A 51 -16.17 0.89 5.59
N ASP A 52 -16.22 1.98 6.36
CA ASP A 52 -16.91 3.21 5.95
C ASP A 52 -16.28 3.78 4.66
N SER A 53 -17.09 3.85 3.60
CA SER A 53 -16.67 4.31 2.27
C SER A 53 -16.24 5.77 2.25
N ASN A 54 -16.85 6.63 3.07
CA ASN A 54 -16.48 8.04 3.16
C ASN A 54 -15.11 8.20 3.82
N VAL A 55 -14.88 7.49 4.92
CA VAL A 55 -13.57 7.47 5.59
C VAL A 55 -12.52 6.90 4.64
N LEU A 56 -12.83 5.82 3.93
CA LEU A 56 -11.94 5.24 2.94
C LEU A 56 -11.55 6.23 1.87
N PHE A 57 -12.52 6.96 1.32
CA PHE A 57 -12.27 7.97 0.30
C PHE A 57 -11.37 9.11 0.81
N ILE A 58 -11.68 9.68 1.98
CA ILE A 58 -10.91 10.78 2.58
C ILE A 58 -9.47 10.34 2.85
N VAL A 59 -9.28 9.21 3.55
CA VAL A 59 -7.95 8.71 3.92
C VAL A 59 -7.15 8.33 2.68
N SER A 60 -7.79 7.68 1.68
CA SER A 60 -7.12 7.37 0.41
C SER A 60 -6.66 8.63 -0.32
N THR A 61 -7.47 9.69 -0.33
CA THR A 61 -7.12 10.96 -0.96
C THR A 61 -5.91 11.61 -0.28
N LEU A 62 -5.89 11.63 1.06
CA LEU A 62 -4.75 12.16 1.83
C LEU A 62 -3.46 11.38 1.54
N VAL A 63 -3.54 10.05 1.50
CA VAL A 63 -2.38 9.20 1.22
C VAL A 63 -1.93 9.33 -0.24
N LYS A 64 -2.86 9.46 -1.20
CA LYS A 64 -2.53 9.76 -2.60
C LYS A 64 -1.77 11.07 -2.74
N ASN A 65 -2.20 12.12 -2.04
CA ASN A 65 -1.51 13.41 -2.05
C ASN A 65 -0.08 13.26 -1.50
N LEU A 66 0.11 12.49 -0.43
CA LEU A 66 1.43 12.20 0.12
C LEU A 66 2.33 11.44 -0.88
N ILE A 67 1.79 10.44 -1.57
CA ILE A 67 2.50 9.70 -2.63
C ILE A 67 2.87 10.65 -3.77
N ASN A 68 1.96 11.54 -4.16
CA ASN A 68 2.21 12.52 -5.22
C ASN A 68 3.28 13.53 -4.82
N ASP A 69 3.31 13.97 -3.57
CA ASP A 69 4.38 14.83 -3.05
C ASP A 69 5.74 14.11 -3.12
N CYS A 70 5.77 12.82 -2.76
CA CYS A 70 6.97 12.00 -2.88
C CYS A 70 7.46 11.92 -4.34
N ARG A 71 6.56 11.67 -5.30
CA ARG A 71 6.90 11.58 -6.73
C ARG A 71 7.44 12.88 -7.29
N ASN A 72 6.86 13.99 -6.87
CA ASN A 72 7.25 15.32 -7.34
C ASN A 72 8.37 15.96 -6.50
N ASN A 73 9.00 15.20 -5.60
CA ASN A 73 10.03 15.69 -4.66
C ASN A 73 9.58 16.95 -3.86
N LYS A 74 8.29 17.02 -3.52
CA LYS A 74 7.70 18.09 -2.70
C LYS A 74 7.72 17.72 -1.22
N ASN A 75 7.64 18.75 -0.37
CA ASN A 75 7.48 18.59 1.08
C ASN A 75 8.59 17.75 1.77
N ARG A 76 9.74 17.58 1.09
CA ARG A 76 10.91 16.79 1.53
C ARG A 76 10.58 15.33 1.84
N ILE A 77 9.55 14.77 1.21
CA ILE A 77 9.20 13.35 1.34
C ILE A 77 9.99 12.59 0.28
N GLN A 78 10.92 11.74 0.72
CA GLN A 78 11.79 10.98 -0.18
C GLN A 78 11.26 9.59 -0.49
N GLN A 79 10.52 9.00 0.44
CA GLN A 79 9.97 7.66 0.29
C GLN A 79 8.72 7.48 1.14
N VAL A 80 7.77 6.70 0.64
CA VAL A 80 6.54 6.32 1.34
C VAL A 80 6.40 4.81 1.35
N PHE A 81 6.24 4.23 2.54
CA PHE A 81 5.85 2.84 2.73
C PHE A 81 4.39 2.80 3.19
N ASN A 82 3.52 2.19 2.40
CA ASN A 82 2.13 1.92 2.77
C ASN A 82 1.97 0.43 3.09
N LEU A 83 1.57 0.13 4.32
CA LEU A 83 1.28 -1.22 4.79
C LEU A 83 -0.19 -1.27 5.19
N THR A 84 -0.93 -2.22 4.65
CA THR A 84 -2.35 -2.34 4.93
C THR A 84 -2.83 -3.76 4.66
N HIS A 85 -3.85 -4.18 5.39
CA HIS A 85 -4.61 -5.38 5.07
C HIS A 85 -5.90 -5.07 4.27
N ASN A 86 -6.24 -3.79 4.11
CA ASN A 86 -7.46 -3.37 3.43
C ASN A 86 -7.25 -3.30 1.90
N ILE A 87 -7.86 -4.27 1.20
CA ILE A 87 -7.76 -4.42 -0.26
C ILE A 87 -8.33 -3.20 -1.00
N TYR A 88 -9.43 -2.62 -0.52
CA TYR A 88 -10.09 -1.49 -1.18
C TYR A 88 -9.23 -0.24 -1.08
N PHE A 89 -8.70 0.06 0.11
CA PHE A 89 -7.77 1.15 0.31
C PHE A 89 -6.51 0.99 -0.55
N HIS A 90 -5.88 -0.20 -0.54
CA HIS A 90 -4.70 -0.47 -1.37
C HIS A 90 -4.98 -0.24 -2.85
N LYS A 91 -6.13 -0.71 -3.36
CA LYS A 91 -6.53 -0.48 -4.74
C LYS A 91 -6.75 0.99 -5.05
N GLU A 92 -7.41 1.70 -4.14
CA GLU A 92 -7.67 3.13 -4.32
C GLU A 92 -6.36 3.90 -4.41
N ILE A 93 -5.45 3.80 -3.43
CA ILE A 93 -4.19 4.57 -3.43
C ILE A 93 -3.24 4.21 -4.57
N THR A 94 -3.37 3.01 -5.15
CA THR A 94 -2.56 2.55 -6.29
C THR A 94 -3.20 2.86 -7.64
N PHE A 95 -4.44 3.37 -7.66
CA PHE A 95 -5.14 3.74 -8.88
C PHE A 95 -4.81 5.18 -9.30
N LEU A 96 -4.21 5.31 -10.49
CA LEU A 96 -3.88 6.59 -11.14
C LEU A 96 -4.86 6.96 -12.26
N GLY A 97 -5.91 6.17 -12.50
CA GLY A 97 -6.79 6.31 -13.66
C GLY A 97 -6.66 5.14 -14.64
N SER A 98 -7.51 5.12 -15.66
CA SER A 98 -7.66 3.97 -16.57
C SER A 98 -6.46 3.75 -17.50
N ARG A 99 -5.61 4.76 -17.70
CA ARG A 99 -4.49 4.73 -18.65
C ARG A 99 -3.12 4.97 -18.01
N GLU A 100 -3.09 5.37 -16.74
CA GLU A 100 -1.86 5.68 -16.03
C GLU A 100 -1.49 4.56 -15.07
N ARG A 101 -0.20 4.27 -14.98
CA ARG A 101 0.38 3.30 -14.06
C ARG A 101 1.68 3.86 -13.52
N PHE A 102 2.01 3.49 -12.28
CA PHE A 102 3.33 3.79 -11.73
C PHE A 102 4.39 3.06 -12.54
N SER A 103 5.51 3.73 -12.79
CA SER A 103 6.69 3.10 -13.36
C SER A 103 7.30 2.11 -12.37
N LEU A 104 7.97 1.08 -12.89
CA LEU A 104 8.71 0.08 -12.10
C LEU A 104 9.79 0.71 -11.20
N ASN A 105 10.29 1.89 -11.58
CA ASN A 105 11.28 2.64 -10.81
C ASN A 105 10.65 3.53 -9.72
N GLU A 106 9.34 3.76 -9.77
CA GLU A 106 8.61 4.62 -8.82
C GLU A 106 8.00 3.83 -7.67
N VAL A 107 7.57 2.59 -7.91
CA VAL A 107 6.83 1.79 -6.92
C VAL A 107 7.29 0.33 -6.91
N MET A 108 7.31 -0.25 -5.71
CA MET A 108 7.47 -1.68 -5.49
C MET A 108 6.21 -2.22 -4.81
N TYR A 109 5.54 -3.18 -5.44
CA TYR A 109 4.45 -3.91 -4.80
C TYR A 109 4.98 -5.13 -4.08
N GLY A 110 4.39 -5.46 -2.93
CA GLY A 110 4.76 -6.66 -2.20
C GLY A 110 3.62 -7.19 -1.35
N ILE A 111 3.61 -8.52 -1.15
CA ILE A 111 2.67 -9.21 -0.28
C ILE A 111 3.47 -9.86 0.84
N ILE A 112 3.09 -9.55 2.09
CA ILE A 112 3.61 -10.22 3.27
C ILE A 112 2.65 -11.35 3.63
N ARG A 113 3.15 -12.58 3.71
CA ARG A 113 2.40 -13.75 4.17
C ARG A 113 3.05 -14.32 5.42
N LYS A 114 2.25 -14.66 6.42
CA LYS A 114 2.75 -15.33 7.63
C LYS A 114 2.24 -16.77 7.64
N LYS A 115 3.13 -17.74 7.70
CA LYS A 115 2.83 -19.17 7.82
C LYS A 115 3.75 -19.78 8.88
N ASP A 116 3.20 -20.56 9.80
CA ASP A 116 3.97 -21.24 10.86
C ASP A 116 4.89 -20.29 11.66
N ASN A 117 4.39 -19.09 11.97
CA ASN A 117 5.15 -17.99 12.60
C ASN A 117 6.32 -17.42 11.81
N ILE A 118 6.52 -17.86 10.57
CA ILE A 118 7.52 -17.34 9.64
C ILE A 118 6.83 -16.38 8.66
N SER A 119 7.40 -15.19 8.51
CA SER A 119 6.92 -14.18 7.56
C SER A 119 7.72 -14.27 6.26
N TYR A 120 7.00 -14.34 5.14
CA TYR A 120 7.54 -14.35 3.79
C TYR A 120 7.13 -13.05 3.09
N PHE A 121 8.06 -12.44 2.36
CA PHE A 121 7.81 -11.25 1.57
C PHE A 121 8.06 -11.55 0.10
N ASN A 122 7.03 -11.39 -0.72
CA ASN A 122 7.12 -11.55 -2.18
C ASN A 122 6.88 -10.21 -2.85
N THR A 123 7.78 -9.82 -3.76
CA THR A 123 7.65 -8.62 -4.57
C THR A 123 6.98 -8.93 -5.90
N TYR A 124 6.29 -7.93 -6.46
CA TYR A 124 5.61 -8.01 -7.74
C TYR A 124 5.85 -6.72 -8.53
N GLU A 125 6.05 -6.87 -9.85
CA GLU A 125 6.23 -5.74 -10.78
C GLU A 125 4.96 -4.89 -10.91
N ASN A 126 3.79 -5.53 -10.84
CA ASN A 126 2.49 -4.88 -10.93
C ASN A 126 1.67 -5.18 -9.67
N ASN A 127 0.64 -4.37 -9.42
CA ASN A 127 -0.26 -4.58 -8.30
C ASN A 127 -0.97 -5.95 -8.42
N ALA A 128 -0.55 -6.90 -7.59
CA ALA A 128 -1.06 -8.27 -7.58
C ALA A 128 -2.40 -8.43 -6.82
N ILE A 129 -2.87 -7.38 -6.14
CA ILE A 129 -4.06 -7.45 -5.29
C ILE A 129 -5.32 -7.46 -6.14
N LYS A 130 -6.08 -8.55 -6.05
CA LYS A 130 -7.39 -8.72 -6.70
C LYS A 130 -8.50 -8.61 -5.68
N SER A 131 -9.60 -7.95 -6.05
CA SER A 131 -10.81 -7.94 -5.20
C SER A 131 -11.58 -9.23 -5.39
N SER A 132 -12.42 -9.59 -4.42
CA SER A 132 -13.33 -10.72 -4.53
C SER A 132 -14.15 -10.67 -5.82
N TYR A 133 -14.61 -9.48 -6.22
CA TYR A 133 -15.29 -9.27 -7.50
C TYR A 133 -14.47 -9.68 -8.72
N GLN A 134 -13.20 -9.27 -8.80
CA GLN A 134 -12.32 -9.66 -9.90
C GLN A 134 -12.00 -11.16 -9.90
N LEU A 135 -11.92 -11.76 -8.71
CA LEU A 135 -11.72 -13.20 -8.59
C LEU A 135 -12.95 -13.97 -9.07
N MET A 136 -14.17 -13.52 -8.70
CA MET A 136 -15.42 -14.11 -9.18
C MET A 136 -15.56 -14.02 -10.70
N TRP A 137 -15.21 -12.89 -11.31
CA TRP A 137 -15.16 -12.78 -12.77
C TRP A 137 -14.11 -13.69 -13.41
N LYS A 138 -12.92 -13.82 -12.79
CA LYS A 138 -11.90 -14.76 -13.27
C LYS A 138 -12.40 -16.20 -13.19
N GLU A 139 -13.15 -16.54 -12.15
CA GLU A 139 -13.75 -17.85 -11.94
C GLU A 139 -14.78 -18.16 -13.03
N LEU A 140 -15.69 -17.22 -13.33
CA LEU A 140 -16.66 -17.35 -14.43
C LEU A 140 -16.03 -17.56 -15.80
N ASN A 141 -14.85 -16.98 -16.04
CA ASN A 141 -14.13 -17.11 -17.30
C ASN A 141 -13.25 -18.38 -17.38
N SER A 142 -13.31 -19.27 -16.40
CA SER A 142 -12.56 -20.53 -16.43
C SER A 142 -13.29 -21.61 -17.24
N GLU A 143 -12.54 -22.39 -18.02
CA GLU A 143 -13.09 -23.36 -18.99
C GLU A 143 -13.74 -24.59 -18.33
N GLU A 144 -13.41 -24.88 -17.06
CA GLU A 144 -13.81 -26.11 -16.37
C GLU A 144 -14.96 -25.93 -15.35
N MET A 145 -15.80 -24.91 -15.51
CA MET A 145 -16.77 -24.56 -14.47
C MET A 145 -18.14 -25.24 -14.62
N SER A 146 -18.63 -25.85 -13.53
CA SER A 146 -19.96 -26.47 -13.53
C SER A 146 -21.07 -25.41 -13.67
N PRO A 147 -22.20 -25.71 -14.33
CA PRO A 147 -23.32 -24.77 -14.46
C PRO A 147 -23.83 -24.22 -13.13
N ILE A 148 -23.86 -25.06 -12.09
CA ILE A 148 -24.30 -24.68 -10.74
C ILE A 148 -23.37 -23.62 -10.14
N THR A 149 -22.06 -23.83 -10.25
CA THR A 149 -21.05 -22.86 -9.80
C THR A 149 -21.18 -21.55 -10.58
N SER A 150 -21.42 -21.62 -11.90
CA SER A 150 -21.61 -20.44 -12.76
C SER A 150 -22.80 -19.59 -12.32
N PHE A 151 -23.97 -20.21 -12.09
CA PHE A 151 -25.14 -19.48 -11.63
C PHE A 151 -24.94 -18.86 -10.24
N ASN A 152 -24.29 -19.59 -9.32
CA ASN A 152 -24.00 -19.07 -7.99
C ASN A 152 -23.02 -17.88 -8.03
N THR A 153 -21.98 -17.96 -8.85
CA THR A 153 -21.02 -16.86 -9.01
C THR A 153 -21.65 -15.65 -9.69
N MET A 154 -22.47 -15.85 -10.74
CA MET A 154 -23.22 -14.75 -11.38
C MET A 154 -24.19 -14.06 -10.41
N ARG A 155 -24.93 -14.80 -9.59
CA ARG A 155 -25.83 -14.23 -8.58
C ARG A 155 -25.11 -13.37 -7.54
N ARG A 156 -23.83 -13.65 -7.25
CA ARG A 156 -23.01 -12.85 -6.31
C ARG A 156 -22.41 -11.59 -6.94
N ILE A 157 -22.38 -11.52 -8.27
CA ILE A 157 -21.86 -10.39 -9.04
C ILE A 157 -22.95 -9.35 -9.32
N LEU A 158 -24.17 -9.81 -9.61
CA LEU A 158 -25.37 -9.00 -9.83
C LEU A 158 -25.89 -8.40 -8.53
#